data_AF-A0A6M9PPG3-F1
#
_entry.id   AF-A0A6M9PPG3-F1
#
_cell.length_a   1.000
_cell.length_b   1.000
_cell.length_c   1.000
_cell.angle_alpha   90.00
_cell.angle_beta   90.00
_cell.angle_gamma   90.00
#
_symmetry.space_group_name_H-M   'P 1'
#
loop_
_entity.id
_entity.type
_entity.pdbx_description
1 polymer ?
#
loop_
_entity_poly.entity_id
_entity_poly.type
_entity_poly.pdbx_seq_one_letter_code
_entity_poly.pdbx_strand_id
1 'polypeptide(L)'
;MTQIPENQIHHLKESLEENSFKKRAPWILLFGFLLLVIAGALTYTYHYRDLPKCQDERVQILLNQNIRSNEALIQNSRTLAFEGIKEISQNNDQRSCRANLITSQGNYLVTYLVQNDLIENSWMSKFLGKVEYSISIEKIESAQ
;
A
#
# COMPACT_ATOMS: atom_id res chain seq x y z
N MET A 1 -44.26 58.42 -12.01
CA MET A 1 -43.98 57.06 -12.49
C MET A 1 -42.82 57.14 -13.46
N THR A 2 -41.63 56.80 -13.00
CA THR A 2 -40.41 56.76 -13.82
C THR A 2 -40.40 55.44 -14.60
N GLN A 3 -40.70 55.51 -15.90
CA GLN A 3 -40.52 54.36 -16.80
C GLN A 3 -39.02 54.11 -16.97
N ILE A 4 -38.55 53.04 -16.34
CA ILE A 4 -37.20 52.52 -16.55
C ILE A 4 -37.17 51.88 -17.95
N PRO A 5 -36.28 52.29 -18.86
CA PRO A 5 -36.26 51.77 -20.22
C PRO A 5 -35.85 50.28 -20.23
N GLU A 6 -36.71 49.43 -20.79
CA GLU A 6 -36.56 47.96 -20.91
C GLU A 6 -35.20 47.52 -21.46
N ASN A 7 -34.60 48.34 -22.33
CA ASN A 7 -33.32 48.05 -22.97
C ASN A 7 -32.15 47.96 -21.96
N GLN A 8 -32.20 48.70 -20.84
CA GLN A 8 -31.16 48.59 -19.81
C GLN A 8 -31.28 47.30 -18.97
N ILE A 9 -32.49 46.74 -18.86
CA ILE A 9 -32.74 45.50 -18.13
C ILE A 9 -32.16 44.30 -18.90
N HIS A 10 -32.22 44.34 -20.23
CA HIS A 10 -31.73 43.25 -21.08
C HIS A 10 -30.19 43.12 -21.02
N HIS A 11 -29.46 44.23 -21.13
CA HIS A 11 -28.00 44.23 -20.99
C HIS A 11 -27.52 43.86 -19.58
N LEU A 12 -28.26 44.27 -18.54
CA LEU A 12 -27.95 43.88 -17.17
C LEU A 12 -28.11 42.37 -16.96
N LYS A 13 -29.18 41.77 -17.50
CA LYS A 13 -29.45 40.32 -17.40
C LYS A 13 -28.40 39.48 -18.12
N GLU A 14 -28.02 39.89 -19.33
CA GLU A 14 -26.99 39.23 -20.14
C GLU A 14 -25.60 39.31 -19.47
N SER A 15 -25.25 40.48 -18.91
CA SER A 15 -24.01 40.66 -18.13
C SER A 15 -23.98 39.88 -16.81
N LEU A 16 -25.15 39.55 -16.24
CA LEU A 16 -25.27 38.76 -15.00
C LEU A 16 -25.13 37.25 -15.27
N GLU A 17 -25.75 36.76 -16.36
CA GLU A 17 -25.67 35.36 -16.79
C GLU A 17 -24.26 34.99 -17.28
N GLU A 18 -23.59 35.86 -18.03
CA GLU A 18 -22.25 35.61 -18.55
C GLU A 18 -21.16 35.66 -17.48
N ASN A 19 -21.33 36.48 -16.43
CA ASN A 19 -20.40 36.57 -15.30
C ASN A 19 -20.53 35.42 -14.28
N SER A 20 -21.69 34.78 -14.20
CA SER A 20 -21.96 33.72 -13.21
C SER A 20 -21.27 32.40 -13.58
N PHE A 21 -21.42 31.97 -14.83
CA PHE A 21 -20.89 30.67 -15.28
C PHE A 21 -19.38 30.67 -15.48
N LYS A 22 -18.80 31.68 -16.13
CA LYS A 22 -17.34 31.78 -16.33
C LYS A 22 -16.56 31.86 -15.01
N LYS A 23 -17.16 32.46 -13.98
CA LYS A 23 -16.52 32.64 -12.66
C LYS A 23 -16.70 31.42 -11.74
N ARG A 24 -17.78 30.64 -11.91
CA ARG A 24 -18.02 29.38 -11.19
C ARG A 24 -17.32 28.17 -11.82
N ALA A 25 -17.14 28.14 -13.14
CA ALA A 25 -16.46 27.06 -13.86
C ALA A 25 -15.10 26.65 -13.25
N PRO A 26 -14.16 27.58 -12.92
CA PRO A 26 -12.90 27.20 -12.30
C PRO A 26 -13.06 26.59 -10.91
N TRP A 27 -14.06 27.04 -10.13
CA TRP A 27 -14.36 26.45 -8.82
C TRP A 27 -14.93 25.04 -8.91
N ILE A 28 -15.78 24.79 -9.91
CA ILE A 28 -16.34 23.46 -10.18
C ILE A 28 -15.23 22.50 -10.62
N LEU A 29 -14.34 22.92 -11.51
CA LEU A 29 -13.18 22.13 -11.92
C LEU A 29 -12.24 21.84 -10.75
N LEU A 30 -12.00 22.83 -9.88
CA LEU A 30 -11.17 22.67 -8.70
C LEU A 30 -11.78 21.66 -7.71
N PHE A 31 -13.10 21.71 -7.49
CA PHE A 31 -13.81 20.71 -6.70
C PHE A 31 -13.73 19.31 -7.30
N GLY A 32 -13.92 19.20 -8.63
CA GLY A 32 -13.79 17.92 -9.33
C GLY A 32 -12.38 17.33 -9.22
N PHE A 33 -11.36 18.17 -9.39
CA PHE A 33 -9.96 17.77 -9.18
C PHE A 33 -9.71 17.31 -7.75
N LEU A 34 -10.22 18.04 -6.75
CA LEU A 34 -10.08 17.68 -5.34
C LEU A 34 -10.69 16.31 -5.05
N LEU A 35 -11.89 16.04 -5.58
CA LEU A 35 -12.56 14.74 -5.44
C LEU A 35 -11.76 13.60 -6.09
N LEU A 36 -11.19 13.83 -7.28
CA LEU A 36 -10.33 12.85 -7.95
C LEU A 36 -9.05 12.56 -7.16
N VAL A 37 -8.43 13.59 -6.57
CA VAL A 37 -7.25 13.41 -5.72
C VAL A 37 -7.61 12.62 -4.46
N ILE A 38 -8.73 12.92 -3.82
CA ILE A 38 -9.19 12.18 -2.63
C ILE A 38 -9.48 10.71 -2.99
N ALA A 39 -10.22 10.47 -4.07
CA ALA A 39 -10.53 9.12 -4.53
C ALA A 39 -9.24 8.35 -4.87
N GLY A 40 -8.31 8.97 -5.61
CA GLY A 40 -7.01 8.38 -5.93
C GLY A 40 -6.18 8.06 -4.69
N ALA A 41 -6.17 8.95 -3.69
CA ALA A 41 -5.49 8.70 -2.42
C ALA A 41 -6.13 7.56 -1.62
N LEU A 42 -7.46 7.48 -1.59
CA LEU A 42 -8.18 6.38 -0.94
C LEU A 42 -7.91 5.03 -1.63
N THR A 43 -7.95 4.99 -2.97
CA THR A 43 -7.65 3.77 -3.73
C THR A 43 -6.19 3.34 -3.55
N TYR A 44 -5.25 4.29 -3.59
CA TYR A 44 -3.83 4.01 -3.38
C TYR A 44 -3.58 3.46 -1.98
N THR A 45 -4.13 4.10 -0.95
CA THR A 45 -3.96 3.64 0.44
C THR A 45 -4.64 2.30 0.70
N TYR A 46 -5.77 2.00 0.07
CA TYR A 46 -6.45 0.72 0.24
C TYR A 46 -5.71 -0.44 -0.44
N HIS A 47 -5.23 -0.26 -1.68
CA HIS A 47 -4.61 -1.36 -2.43
C HIS A 47 -3.11 -1.55 -2.17
N TYR A 48 -2.37 -0.49 -1.85
CA TYR A 48 -0.91 -0.57 -1.70
C TYR A 48 -0.44 -0.67 -0.25
N ARG A 49 -1.31 -0.49 0.75
CA ARG A 49 -0.93 -0.74 2.16
C ARG A 49 -1.12 -2.17 2.64
N ASP A 50 -1.85 -3.00 1.89
CA ASP A 50 -1.96 -4.40 2.26
C ASP A 50 -0.56 -5.05 2.24
N LEU A 51 -0.27 -5.87 3.25
CA LEU A 51 0.96 -6.64 3.31
C LEU A 51 1.05 -7.56 2.08
N PRO A 52 2.25 -7.80 1.53
CA PRO A 52 2.41 -8.74 0.44
C PRO A 52 2.01 -10.14 0.92
N LYS A 53 1.48 -10.95 0.00
CA LYS A 53 1.10 -12.33 0.31
C LYS A 53 2.34 -13.14 0.66
N CYS A 54 2.23 -14.15 1.51
CA CYS A 54 3.36 -15.04 1.84
C CYS A 54 4.00 -15.68 0.60
N GLN A 55 3.21 -15.91 -0.46
CA GLN A 55 3.65 -16.52 -1.71
C GLN A 55 4.33 -15.53 -2.68
N ASP A 56 4.38 -14.24 -2.35
CA ASP A 56 5.02 -13.23 -3.19
C ASP A 56 6.53 -13.52 -3.34
N GLU A 57 7.05 -13.38 -4.55
CA GLU A 57 8.47 -13.58 -4.86
C GLU A 57 9.36 -12.66 -4.04
N ARG A 58 8.93 -11.42 -3.79
CA ARG A 58 9.70 -10.46 -2.98
C ARG A 58 9.86 -10.94 -1.54
N VAL A 59 8.81 -11.55 -0.99
CA VAL A 59 8.82 -12.12 0.36
C VAL A 59 9.78 -13.31 0.42
N GLN A 60 9.78 -14.18 -0.58
CA GLN A 60 10.69 -15.32 -0.65
C GLN A 60 12.16 -14.89 -0.79
N ILE A 61 12.45 -13.84 -1.57
CA ILE A 61 13.80 -13.28 -1.72
C ILE A 61 14.29 -12.73 -0.38
N LEU A 62 13.48 -11.91 0.30
CA LEU A 62 13.83 -11.33 1.60
C LEU A 62 14.02 -12.40 2.67
N LEU A 63 13.19 -13.45 2.67
CA LEU A 63 13.33 -14.58 3.59
C LEU A 63 14.65 -15.32 3.38
N ASN A 64 15.00 -15.62 2.12
CA ASN A 64 16.27 -16.25 1.78
C ASN A 64 17.48 -15.39 2.18
N GLN A 65 17.39 -14.07 1.99
CA GLN A 65 18.43 -13.14 2.43
C GLN A 65 18.59 -13.18 3.95
N ASN A 66 17.49 -13.16 4.71
CA ASN A 66 17.54 -13.21 6.17
C ASN A 66 18.09 -14.54 6.71
N ILE A 67 17.75 -15.66 6.07
CA ILE A 67 18.31 -16.98 6.42
C ILE A 67 19.82 -17.02 6.12
N ARG A 68 20.26 -16.48 4.98
CA ARG A 68 21.69 -16.42 4.62
C ARG A 68 22.50 -15.48 5.50
N SER A 69 21.92 -14.37 5.95
CA SER A 69 22.60 -13.50 6.92
C SER A 69 22.76 -14.18 8.29
N ASN A 70 22.00 -15.25 8.54
CA ASN A 70 21.96 -15.98 9.80
C ASN A 70 22.18 -17.48 9.56
N GLU A 71 23.29 -17.86 8.91
CA GLU A 71 23.58 -19.26 8.48
C GLU A 71 23.52 -20.30 9.63
N ALA A 72 23.74 -19.86 10.87
CA ALA A 72 23.57 -20.68 12.07
C ALA A 72 22.16 -21.27 12.21
N LEU A 73 21.14 -20.60 11.66
CA LEU A 73 19.75 -21.04 11.69
C LEU A 73 19.49 -22.33 10.89
N ILE A 74 20.32 -22.61 9.89
CA ILE A 74 20.18 -23.77 9.01
C ILE A 74 21.46 -24.61 8.95
N GLN A 75 22.26 -24.60 10.02
CA GLN A 75 23.49 -25.39 10.14
C GLN A 75 24.48 -25.18 8.98
N ASN A 76 24.58 -23.95 8.46
CA ASN A 76 25.40 -23.59 7.30
C ASN A 76 25.04 -24.37 6.02
N SER A 77 23.81 -24.85 5.92
CA SER A 77 23.29 -25.45 4.69
C SER A 77 22.93 -24.39 3.65
N ARG A 78 22.85 -24.79 2.37
CA ARG A 78 22.42 -23.88 1.30
C ARG A 78 20.93 -24.09 1.02
N THR A 79 20.15 -23.02 1.05
CA THR A 79 18.75 -23.00 0.58
C THR A 79 18.68 -23.33 -0.91
N LEU A 80 17.89 -24.35 -1.25
CA LEU A 80 17.63 -24.79 -2.62
C LEU A 80 16.26 -24.31 -3.11
N ALA A 81 15.22 -24.47 -2.28
CA ALA A 81 13.85 -24.10 -2.64
C ALA A 81 12.98 -23.82 -1.40
N PHE A 82 11.88 -23.10 -1.63
CA PHE A 82 10.77 -22.96 -0.69
C PHE A 82 9.54 -23.67 -1.25
N GLU A 83 8.90 -24.49 -0.43
CA GLU A 83 7.70 -25.23 -0.80
C GLU A 83 6.60 -25.08 0.26
N GLY A 84 5.35 -25.41 -0.11
CA GLY A 84 4.26 -25.50 0.84
C GLY A 84 3.96 -24.21 1.59
N ILE A 85 4.20 -23.05 0.97
CA ILE A 85 4.02 -21.73 1.60
C ILE A 85 2.54 -21.53 1.95
N LYS A 86 2.26 -21.38 3.24
CA LYS A 86 0.93 -21.17 3.80
C LYS A 86 0.92 -20.00 4.75
N GLU A 87 -0.17 -19.24 4.71
CA GLU A 87 -0.46 -18.22 5.71
C GLU A 87 -1.03 -18.90 6.97
N ILE A 88 -0.50 -18.55 8.14
CA ILE A 88 -1.01 -19.05 9.43
C ILE A 88 -2.02 -18.06 10.00
N SER A 89 -1.69 -16.77 9.97
CA SER A 89 -2.53 -15.70 10.49
C SER A 89 -2.19 -14.36 9.84
N GLN A 90 -3.16 -13.46 9.83
CA GLN A 90 -2.98 -12.09 9.36
C GLN A 90 -3.58 -11.11 10.37
N ASN A 91 -2.86 -10.02 10.60
CA ASN A 91 -3.33 -8.81 11.24
C ASN A 91 -3.03 -7.60 10.32
N ASN A 92 -3.46 -6.41 10.71
CA ASN A 92 -3.30 -5.18 9.91
C ASN A 92 -1.83 -4.81 9.67
N ASP A 93 -0.94 -5.12 10.61
CA ASP A 93 0.47 -4.70 10.56
C ASP A 93 1.45 -5.85 10.33
N GLN A 94 0.98 -7.10 10.47
CA GLN A 94 1.80 -8.31 10.35
C GLN A 94 1.04 -9.46 9.71
N ARG A 95 1.75 -10.27 8.93
CA ARG A 95 1.25 -11.54 8.36
C ARG A 95 2.21 -12.66 8.73
N SER A 96 1.70 -13.68 9.42
CA SER A 96 2.47 -14.86 9.80
C SER A 96 2.35 -15.93 8.73
N CYS A 97 3.50 -16.46 8.32
CA CYS A 97 3.66 -17.37 7.21
C CYS A 97 4.50 -18.57 7.63
N ARG A 98 4.23 -19.71 6.99
CA ARG A 98 4.99 -20.96 7.13
C ARG A 98 5.42 -21.45 5.77
N ALA A 99 6.66 -21.91 5.67
CA ALA A 99 7.20 -22.52 4.47
C ALA A 99 8.08 -23.73 4.81
N ASN A 100 8.10 -24.71 3.92
CA ASN A 100 9.09 -25.77 3.92
C ASN A 100 10.33 -25.27 3.17
N LEU A 101 11.46 -25.22 3.87
CA LEU A 101 12.76 -24.88 3.34
C LEU A 101 13.49 -26.16 2.96
N ILE A 102 13.77 -26.34 1.67
CA ILE A 102 14.60 -27.44 1.18
C ILE A 102 16.03 -26.93 1.12
N THR A 103 16.94 -27.62 1.80
CA THR A 103 18.36 -27.28 1.84
C THR A 103 19.22 -28.45 1.36
N SER A 104 20.52 -28.21 1.19
CA SER A 104 21.49 -29.26 0.88
C SER A 104 21.68 -30.32 1.96
N GLN A 105 21.26 -30.04 3.21
CA GLN A 105 21.45 -30.95 4.36
C GLN A 105 20.15 -31.61 4.83
N GLY A 106 18.99 -31.11 4.39
CA GLY A 106 17.69 -31.62 4.79
C GLY A 106 16.56 -30.61 4.59
N ASN A 107 15.38 -30.97 5.08
CA ASN A 107 14.19 -30.14 5.01
C ASN A 107 13.95 -29.48 6.37
N TYR A 108 13.61 -28.19 6.36
CA TYR A 108 13.27 -27.44 7.56
C TYR A 108 11.89 -26.81 7.42
N LEU A 109 11.16 -26.73 8.51
CA LEU A 109 9.94 -25.96 8.62
C LEU A 109 10.28 -24.57 9.17
N VAL A 110 10.01 -23.53 8.38
CA VAL A 110 10.30 -22.14 8.74
C VAL A 110 8.99 -21.41 8.98
N THR A 111 8.87 -20.77 10.14
CA THR A 111 7.80 -19.84 10.47
C THR A 111 8.38 -18.42 10.51
N TYR A 112 7.81 -17.51 9.74
CA TYR A 112 8.29 -16.14 9.58
C TYR A 112 7.13 -15.14 9.57
N LEU A 113 7.40 -13.92 10.02
CA LEU A 113 6.48 -12.79 9.97
C LEU A 113 6.90 -11.83 8.86
N VAL A 114 5.92 -11.38 8.10
CA VAL A 114 6.04 -10.22 7.22
C VAL A 114 5.41 -9.04 7.94
N GLN A 115 6.19 -8.01 8.24
CA GLN A 115 5.74 -6.83 8.97
C GLN A 115 5.97 -5.58 8.13
N ASN A 116 5.11 -4.58 8.32
CA ASN A 116 5.24 -3.29 7.64
C ASN A 116 6.26 -2.41 8.40
N ASP A 117 7.31 -1.96 7.71
CA ASP A 117 8.35 -1.10 8.31
C ASP A 117 7.89 0.35 8.50
N LEU A 118 6.66 0.70 8.08
CA LEU A 118 6.04 2.02 8.31
C LEU A 118 5.77 2.34 9.80
N ILE A 119 6.33 1.59 10.73
CA ILE A 119 6.09 1.73 12.17
C ILE A 119 6.77 2.96 12.78
N GLU A 120 7.76 3.60 12.13
CA GLU A 120 8.42 4.77 12.72
C GLU A 120 8.04 6.13 12.08
N ASN A 121 7.09 6.79 12.78
CA ASN A 121 7.16 8.19 13.24
C ASN A 121 6.44 9.32 12.47
N SER A 122 5.66 9.08 11.40
CA SER A 122 4.87 10.16 10.81
C SER A 122 3.54 9.72 10.19
N TRP A 123 2.45 10.39 10.55
CA TRP A 123 1.16 10.22 9.86
C TRP A 123 1.29 10.50 8.35
N MET A 124 2.21 11.37 7.95
CA MET A 124 2.47 11.70 6.55
C MET A 124 3.24 10.57 5.83
N SER A 125 4.16 9.87 6.52
CA SER A 125 4.84 8.70 5.94
C SER A 125 3.89 7.53 5.75
N LYS A 126 2.84 7.42 6.58
CA LYS A 126 1.75 6.48 6.31
C LYS A 126 1.08 6.78 4.95
N PHE A 127 0.88 8.05 4.58
CA PHE A 127 0.15 8.42 3.34
C PHE A 127 1.02 8.52 2.08
N LEU A 128 2.27 8.98 2.20
CA LEU A 128 3.16 9.25 1.07
C LEU A 128 4.41 8.34 1.06
N GLY A 129 4.61 7.53 2.10
CA GLY A 129 5.76 6.66 2.22
C GLY A 129 5.68 5.49 1.25
N LYS A 130 6.85 5.13 0.70
CA LYS A 130 7.04 3.85 0.05
C LYS A 130 6.79 2.76 1.08
N VAL A 131 5.94 1.79 0.75
CA VAL A 131 5.66 0.68 1.68
C VAL A 131 6.86 -0.26 1.63
N GLU A 132 7.66 -0.20 2.68
CA GLU A 132 8.78 -1.11 2.90
C GLU A 132 8.32 -2.16 3.92
N TYR A 133 8.71 -3.40 3.69
CA TYR A 133 8.32 -4.53 4.52
C TYR A 133 9.57 -5.25 4.97
N SER A 134 9.61 -5.63 6.24
CA SER A 134 10.68 -6.44 6.81
C SER A 134 10.16 -7.84 7.11
N ILE A 135 11.08 -8.80 7.13
CA ILE A 135 10.80 -10.20 7.46
C ILE A 135 11.58 -10.56 8.70
N SER A 136 10.90 -11.12 9.70
CA SER A 136 11.52 -11.70 10.88
C SER A 136 11.23 -13.20 10.96
N ILE A 137 12.25 -13.99 11.31
CA ILE A 137 12.13 -15.43 11.45
C ILE A 137 11.75 -15.73 12.90
N GLU A 138 10.62 -16.38 13.14
CA GLU A 138 10.18 -16.74 14.49
C GLU A 138 10.76 -18.09 14.90
N LYS A 139 10.73 -19.07 14.00
CA LYS A 139 11.06 -20.46 14.32
C LYS A 139 11.54 -21.23 13.11
N ILE A 140 12.58 -22.03 13.30
CA ILE A 140 13.06 -23.01 12.32
C ILE A 140 13.18 -24.36 13.01
N GLU A 141 12.52 -25.37 12.46
CA GLU A 141 12.55 -26.75 12.96
C GLU A 141 12.97 -27.70 11.85
N SER A 142 13.73 -28.75 12.17
CA SER A 142 13.98 -29.82 11.19
C SER A 142 12.67 -30.54 10.90
N ALA A 143 12.29 -30.65 9.63
CA ALA A 143 11.21 -31.53 9.22
C ALA A 143 11.76 -32.97 9.27
N GLN A 144 11.47 -33.67 10.36
CA GLN A 144 11.80 -35.09 10.53
C GLN A 144 11.02 -35.96 9.55
#